data_AF-A0A0S8JFM8-F1
#
_entry.id   AF-A0A0S8JFM8-F1
#
_cell.length_a   1.000
_cell.length_b   1.000
_cell.length_c   1.000
_cell.angle_alpha   90.00
_cell.angle_beta   90.00
_cell.angle_gamma   90.00
#
_symmetry.space_group_name_H-M   'P 1'
#
loop_
_entity.id
_entity.type
_entity.pdbx_description
1 polymer ?
#
loop_
_entity_poly.entity_id
_entity_poly.type
_entity_poly.pdbx_seq_one_letter_code
_entity_poly.pdbx_strand_id
1 'polypeptide(L)'
;MATPTPKGSPILKLIILVLIVVLILAIYIPSKMWKEQALRTQLDRQRMEDIYRASQRYTQVNQHYTPSLEDIIEFIRTDTMIVGPAKFERERLNLIPGERDSLIVGFPDSFHVESISWETLREDSLILSLEPYPRYSAMPASRWICTSDSPVHVFARAQKETDTYVIVHTADSLRLTPMYGDSVRLATKDYLLSQDVDSIGICPTVRRPHELDVNVKITLNGLVNTTVLKSPSSDTVVVDTMLRRLVLNKFRGDALARTQEVVNQDTNLTNMKDSLMFAQIKDSLFYSFFDGKISELRPKDKLRLESDQNVHTSSDSIPAWEGNTHRIKNALFALPPDPLLNKLMMRDNVQELFPRMSFEETYEVVKIDTVGLTIKCPIKKEDQKHARGFIDAIFGVNMEVNHGEIKNGDLSWSEKR
;
A
#
# COMPACT_ATOMS: atom_id res chain seq x y z
N MET A 1 -60.68 -39.84 -39.07
CA MET A 1 -59.49 -40.71 -39.07
C MET A 1 -58.58 -40.25 -37.94
N ALA A 2 -58.43 -41.03 -36.88
CA ALA A 2 -57.50 -40.72 -35.80
C ALA A 2 -56.08 -41.06 -36.26
N THR A 3 -55.22 -40.06 -36.37
CA THR A 3 -53.81 -40.27 -36.70
C THR A 3 -53.14 -41.00 -35.53
N PRO A 4 -52.39 -42.08 -35.77
CA PRO A 4 -51.71 -42.79 -34.70
C PRO A 4 -50.71 -41.85 -34.03
N THR A 5 -50.94 -41.52 -32.77
CA THR A 5 -49.99 -40.74 -31.96
C THR A 5 -48.67 -41.49 -31.92
N PRO A 6 -47.56 -40.89 -32.40
CA PRO A 6 -46.27 -41.56 -32.42
C PRO A 6 -45.86 -41.93 -30.99
N LYS A 7 -45.68 -43.22 -30.72
CA LYS A 7 -45.14 -43.70 -29.46
C LYS A 7 -43.67 -43.26 -29.38
N GLY A 8 -43.42 -42.15 -28.67
CA GLY A 8 -42.07 -41.64 -28.48
C GLY A 8 -41.15 -42.70 -27.85
N SER A 9 -39.93 -42.83 -28.39
CA SER A 9 -38.93 -43.80 -27.94
C SER A 9 -38.62 -43.62 -26.43
N PRO A 10 -38.71 -44.68 -25.61
CA PRO A 10 -38.41 -44.59 -24.18
C PRO A 10 -36.94 -44.20 -23.92
N ILE A 11 -36.03 -44.56 -24.83
CA ILE A 11 -34.61 -44.22 -24.76
C ILE A 11 -34.42 -42.70 -24.85
N LEU A 12 -35.16 -42.03 -25.74
CA LEU A 12 -35.05 -40.58 -25.90
C LEU A 12 -35.49 -39.84 -24.63
N LYS A 13 -36.56 -40.32 -23.97
CA LYS A 13 -37.02 -39.76 -22.69
C LYS A 13 -35.94 -39.89 -21.61
N LEU A 14 -35.26 -41.03 -21.56
CA LEU A 14 -34.15 -41.25 -20.61
C LEU A 14 -32.97 -40.30 -20.90
N ILE A 15 -32.58 -40.14 -22.16
CA ILE A 15 -31.49 -39.23 -22.54
C ILE A 15 -31.84 -37.78 -22.18
N ILE A 16 -33.06 -37.33 -22.48
CA ILE A 16 -33.52 -35.98 -22.12
C ILE A 16 -33.45 -35.77 -20.60
N LEU A 17 -33.87 -36.76 -19.81
CA LEU A 17 -33.79 -36.68 -18.35
C LEU A 17 -32.34 -36.54 -17.87
N VAL A 18 -31.42 -37.33 -18.42
CA VAL A 18 -29.98 -37.24 -18.08
C VAL A 18 -29.41 -35.88 -18.47
N LEU A 19 -29.75 -35.34 -19.64
CA LEU A 19 -29.30 -34.02 -20.08
C LEU A 19 -29.81 -32.90 -19.18
N ILE A 20 -31.06 -32.97 -18.72
CA ILE A 20 -31.62 -32.01 -17.75
C ILE A 20 -30.83 -32.05 -16.43
N VAL A 21 -30.50 -33.24 -15.93
CA VAL A 21 -29.70 -33.39 -14.70
C VAL A 21 -28.31 -32.80 -14.88
N VAL A 22 -27.63 -33.11 -15.99
CA VAL A 22 -26.31 -32.54 -16.30
C VAL A 22 -26.37 -31.02 -16.39
N LEU A 23 -27.43 -30.46 -16.99
CA LEU A 23 -27.62 -29.01 -17.10
C LEU A 23 -27.81 -28.35 -15.73
N ILE A 24 -28.64 -28.93 -14.85
CA ILE A 24 -28.84 -28.41 -13.49
C ILE A 24 -27.52 -28.43 -12.71
N LEU A 25 -26.75 -29.52 -12.80
CA LEU A 25 -25.45 -29.64 -12.15
C LEU A 25 -24.43 -28.62 -12.70
N ALA A 26 -24.44 -28.40 -14.02
CA ALA A 26 -23.56 -27.43 -14.67
C ALA A 26 -23.81 -25.98 -14.24
N ILE A 27 -25.02 -25.65 -13.79
CA ILE A 27 -25.37 -24.31 -13.30
C ILE A 27 -25.14 -24.22 -11.79
N TYR A 28 -25.58 -25.23 -11.03
CA TYR A 28 -25.57 -25.19 -9.58
C TYR A 28 -24.17 -25.32 -8.98
N ILE A 29 -23.32 -26.20 -9.52
CA ILE A 29 -21.97 -26.46 -8.98
C ILE A 29 -21.09 -25.20 -9.07
N PRO A 30 -20.92 -24.54 -10.22
CA PRO A 30 -20.11 -23.31 -10.30
C PRO A 30 -20.64 -22.20 -9.41
N SER A 31 -21.97 -22.02 -9.36
CA SER A 31 -22.58 -20.97 -8.51
C SER A 31 -22.26 -21.16 -7.03
N LYS A 32 -22.37 -22.40 -6.52
CA LYS A 32 -22.03 -22.73 -5.14
C LYS A 32 -20.54 -22.51 -4.87
N MET A 33 -19.67 -22.98 -5.77
CA MET A 33 -18.22 -22.85 -5.61
C MET A 33 -17.74 -21.39 -5.65
N TRP A 34 -18.31 -20.56 -6.52
CA TRP A 34 -18.00 -19.13 -6.55
C TRP A 34 -18.43 -18.40 -5.28
N LYS A 35 -19.59 -18.76 -4.71
CA LYS A 35 -20.05 -18.21 -3.42
C LYS A 35 -19.10 -18.62 -2.28
N GLU A 36 -18.69 -19.89 -2.24
CA GLU A 36 -17.72 -20.36 -1.24
C GLU A 36 -16.35 -19.68 -1.40
N GLN A 37 -15.88 -19.50 -2.64
CA GLN A 37 -14.63 -18.80 -2.93
C GLN A 37 -14.69 -17.31 -2.55
N ALA A 38 -15.80 -16.64 -2.87
CA ALA A 38 -16.03 -15.25 -2.48
C ALA A 38 -16.05 -15.11 -0.95
N LEU A 39 -16.73 -16.03 -0.24
CA LEU A 39 -16.76 -16.05 1.22
C LEU A 39 -15.36 -16.26 1.82
N ARG A 40 -14.57 -17.20 1.29
CA ARG A 40 -13.19 -17.43 1.76
C ARG A 40 -12.29 -16.23 1.50
N THR A 41 -12.43 -15.60 0.34
CA THR A 41 -11.68 -14.40 -0.03
C THR A 41 -12.02 -13.25 0.91
N GLN A 42 -13.31 -13.04 1.19
CA GLN A 42 -13.77 -12.03 2.15
C GLN A 42 -13.24 -12.31 3.56
N LEU A 43 -13.31 -13.56 4.01
CA LEU A 43 -12.82 -13.96 5.33
C LEU A 43 -11.30 -13.78 5.45
N ASP A 44 -10.53 -14.14 4.43
CA ASP A 44 -9.07 -13.94 4.42
C ASP A 44 -8.70 -12.45 4.47
N ARG A 45 -9.40 -11.61 3.69
CA ARG A 45 -9.22 -10.15 3.73
C ARG A 45 -9.55 -9.57 5.10
N GLN A 46 -10.64 -10.00 5.73
CA GLN A 46 -10.99 -9.61 7.10
C GLN A 46 -9.91 -10.03 8.10
N ARG A 47 -9.37 -11.25 7.99
CA ARG A 47 -8.27 -11.72 8.84
C ARG A 47 -6.99 -10.90 8.64
N MET A 48 -6.65 -10.56 7.39
CA MET A 48 -5.51 -9.68 7.11
C MET A 48 -5.71 -8.28 7.69
N GLU A 49 -6.91 -7.70 7.59
CA GLU A 49 -7.24 -6.42 8.21
C GLU A 49 -7.16 -6.48 9.74
N ASP A 50 -7.62 -7.57 10.36
CA ASP A 50 -7.51 -7.82 11.79
C ASP A 50 -6.04 -7.92 12.24
N ILE A 51 -5.20 -8.65 11.49
CA ILE A 51 -3.75 -8.70 11.72
C ILE A 51 -3.17 -7.29 11.62
N TYR A 52 -3.54 -6.52 10.59
CA TYR A 52 -3.03 -5.17 10.41
C TYR A 52 -3.38 -4.26 11.58
N ARG A 53 -4.63 -4.25 12.05
CA ARG A 53 -5.04 -3.46 13.23
C ARG A 53 -4.31 -3.91 14.49
N ALA A 54 -4.20 -5.21 14.72
CA ALA A 54 -3.44 -5.75 15.85
C ALA A 54 -1.97 -5.30 15.79
N SER A 55 -1.37 -5.28 14.60
CA SER A 55 -0.01 -4.79 14.38
C SER A 55 0.15 -3.30 14.65
N GLN A 56 -0.82 -2.47 14.25
CA GLN A 56 -0.82 -1.04 14.57
C GLN A 56 -0.89 -0.80 16.07
N ARG A 57 -1.75 -1.55 16.77
CA ARG A 57 -1.86 -1.51 18.22
C ARG A 57 -0.57 -1.93 18.90
N TYR A 58 0.07 -3.00 18.42
CA TYR A 58 1.38 -3.43 18.89
C TYR A 58 2.42 -2.31 18.76
N THR A 59 2.51 -1.67 17.59
CA THR A 59 3.47 -0.59 17.33
C THR A 59 3.19 0.64 18.17
N GLN A 60 1.92 0.99 18.43
CA GLN A 60 1.57 2.10 19.32
C GLN A 60 2.06 1.87 20.76
N VAL A 61 1.97 0.64 21.26
CA VAL A 61 2.39 0.29 22.62
C VAL A 61 3.90 0.12 22.72
N ASN A 62 4.52 -0.56 21.76
CA ASN A 62 5.94 -0.95 21.82
C ASN A 62 6.89 0.00 21.08
N GLN A 63 6.38 0.97 20.32
CA GLN A 63 7.15 1.93 19.50
C GLN A 63 8.02 1.29 18.39
N HIS A 64 7.79 0.01 18.06
CA HIS A 64 8.44 -0.69 16.96
C HIS A 64 7.52 -1.78 16.40
N TYR A 65 7.82 -2.25 15.18
CA TYR A 65 7.12 -3.37 14.56
C TYR A 65 7.79 -4.69 14.91
N THR A 66 6.99 -5.75 15.10
CA THR A 66 7.51 -7.13 15.21
C THR A 66 7.45 -7.84 13.85
N PRO A 67 8.49 -8.62 13.47
CA PRO A 67 8.45 -9.48 12.30
C PRO A 67 7.69 -10.78 12.52
N SER A 68 7.30 -11.09 13.76
CA SER A 68 6.63 -12.34 14.12
C SER A 68 5.11 -12.14 14.20
N LEU A 69 4.37 -12.87 13.36
CA LEU A 69 2.92 -12.92 13.44
C LEU A 69 2.45 -13.52 14.78
N GLU A 70 3.21 -14.46 15.32
CA GLU A 70 2.89 -15.11 16.61
C GLU A 70 2.98 -14.11 17.77
N ASP A 71 3.96 -13.20 17.74
CA ASP A 71 4.10 -12.15 18.75
C ASP A 71 2.92 -11.17 18.71
N ILE A 72 2.40 -10.84 17.52
CA ILE A 72 1.21 -9.99 17.37
C ILE A 72 -0.02 -10.68 17.97
N ILE A 73 -0.19 -11.98 17.70
CA ILE A 73 -1.31 -12.78 18.21
C ILE A 73 -1.21 -12.91 19.75
N GLU A 74 -0.04 -13.20 20.28
CA GLU A 74 0.13 -13.35 21.73
C GLU A 74 -0.03 -12.01 22.47
N PHE A 75 0.46 -10.92 21.87
CA PHE A 75 0.20 -9.58 22.36
C PHE A 75 -1.29 -9.28 22.41
N ILE A 76 -2.05 -9.53 21.33
CA ILE A 76 -3.47 -9.17 21.30
C ILE A 76 -4.33 -10.02 22.26
N ARG A 77 -3.89 -11.25 22.58
CA ARG A 77 -4.53 -12.10 23.60
C ARG A 77 -4.42 -11.53 25.01
N THR A 78 -3.29 -10.90 25.31
CA THR A 78 -2.93 -10.43 26.66
C THR A 78 -3.16 -8.93 26.85
N ASP A 79 -3.18 -8.14 25.78
CA ASP A 79 -3.38 -6.70 25.82
C ASP A 79 -4.80 -6.31 26.24
N THR A 80 -4.88 -5.15 26.89
CA THR A 80 -6.15 -4.51 27.25
C THR A 80 -6.11 -3.05 26.86
N MET A 81 -7.25 -2.47 26.53
CA MET A 81 -7.36 -1.07 26.16
C MET A 81 -8.53 -0.39 26.85
N ILE A 82 -8.39 0.92 27.06
CA ILE A 82 -9.47 1.77 27.56
C ILE A 82 -10.29 2.22 26.35
N VAL A 83 -11.56 1.84 26.34
CA VAL A 83 -12.51 2.13 25.27
C VAL A 83 -13.52 3.14 25.79
N GLY A 84 -13.63 4.27 25.08
CA GLY A 84 -14.68 5.25 25.32
C GLY A 84 -15.97 4.93 24.56
N PRO A 85 -17.08 5.60 24.86
CA PRO A 85 -18.33 5.43 24.13
C PRO A 85 -18.17 5.85 22.67
N ALA A 86 -18.88 5.15 21.79
CA ALA A 86 -18.96 5.50 20.38
C ALA A 86 -19.47 6.94 20.20
N LYS A 87 -19.01 7.62 19.16
CA LYS A 87 -19.39 9.02 18.92
C LYS A 87 -20.46 9.10 17.85
N PHE A 88 -21.51 9.87 18.11
CA PHE A 88 -22.40 10.34 17.08
C PHE A 88 -21.69 11.36 16.19
N GLU A 89 -21.98 11.31 14.90
CA GLU A 89 -21.73 12.38 13.94
C GLU A 89 -23.03 13.14 13.72
N ARG A 90 -22.96 14.45 13.50
CA ARG A 90 -24.17 15.25 13.26
C ARG A 90 -23.93 16.38 12.28
N GLU A 91 -24.93 16.64 11.46
CA GLU A 91 -24.96 17.75 10.52
C GLU A 91 -26.31 18.46 10.59
N ARG A 92 -26.29 19.78 10.81
CA ARG A 92 -27.50 20.58 10.88
C ARG A 92 -27.93 20.97 9.47
N LEU A 93 -29.17 20.66 9.12
CA LEU A 93 -29.71 20.86 7.76
C LEU A 93 -30.28 22.27 7.52
N ASN A 94 -30.42 23.08 8.56
CA ASN A 94 -31.06 24.37 8.45
C ASN A 94 -30.05 25.50 8.24
N LEU A 95 -30.33 26.35 7.26
CA LEU A 95 -29.51 27.53 6.92
C LEU A 95 -29.70 28.67 7.91
N ILE A 96 -30.88 28.78 8.55
CA ILE A 96 -31.25 29.88 9.45
C ILE A 96 -31.59 29.30 10.83
N PRO A 97 -30.90 29.73 11.91
CA PRO A 97 -31.24 29.35 13.28
C PRO A 97 -32.59 29.95 13.71
N GLY A 98 -33.46 29.15 14.34
CA GLY A 98 -34.53 29.68 15.22
C GLY A 98 -35.99 29.43 14.83
N GLU A 99 -36.30 28.90 13.64
CA GLU A 99 -37.71 28.68 13.24
C GLU A 99 -38.11 27.23 13.03
N ARG A 100 -37.14 26.35 12.73
CA ARG A 100 -37.24 24.90 12.66
C ARG A 100 -35.84 24.36 12.93
N ASP A 101 -35.73 23.14 13.44
CA ASP A 101 -34.45 22.45 13.55
C ASP A 101 -34.51 21.07 12.92
N SER A 102 -33.49 20.76 12.13
CA SER A 102 -33.35 19.50 11.42
C SER A 102 -31.89 19.08 11.49
N LEU A 103 -31.66 17.86 11.97
CA LEU A 103 -30.34 17.31 12.20
C LEU A 103 -30.25 15.95 11.54
N ILE A 104 -29.26 15.75 10.67
CA ILE A 104 -28.80 14.41 10.32
C ILE A 104 -27.90 13.94 11.46
N VAL A 105 -28.22 12.79 12.03
CA VAL A 105 -27.42 12.12 13.06
C VAL A 105 -26.95 10.80 12.50
N GLY A 106 -25.65 10.55 12.53
CA GLY A 106 -25.05 9.30 12.12
C GLY A 106 -23.98 8.82 13.08
N PHE A 107 -23.18 7.84 12.65
CA PHE A 107 -21.97 7.41 13.33
C PHE A 107 -20.87 7.08 12.32
N PRO A 108 -19.62 7.47 12.57
CA PRO A 108 -18.50 7.18 11.67
C PRO A 108 -17.95 5.76 11.87
N ASP A 109 -18.25 5.15 13.01
CA ASP A 109 -17.70 3.85 13.43
C ASP A 109 -18.59 2.69 12.99
N SER A 110 -18.59 2.41 11.68
CA SER A 110 -19.31 1.26 11.11
C SER A 110 -18.69 -0.09 11.46
N PHE A 111 -17.53 -0.10 12.12
CA PHE A 111 -16.90 -1.34 12.53
C PHE A 111 -17.53 -1.89 13.80
N HIS A 112 -17.81 -1.02 14.78
CA HIS A 112 -18.36 -1.46 16.06
C HIS A 112 -19.87 -1.21 16.22
N VAL A 113 -20.41 -0.19 15.55
CA VAL A 113 -21.81 0.21 15.68
C VAL A 113 -22.64 -0.37 14.52
N GLU A 114 -23.74 -1.02 14.86
CA GLU A 114 -24.67 -1.63 13.91
C GLU A 114 -25.72 -0.64 13.43
N SER A 115 -26.31 0.12 14.36
CA SER A 115 -27.45 0.99 14.07
C SER A 115 -27.65 2.09 15.12
N ILE A 116 -28.57 3.00 14.81
CA ILE A 116 -29.09 4.00 15.75
C ILE A 116 -30.50 3.57 16.17
N SER A 117 -30.73 3.38 17.46
CA SER A 117 -32.06 3.18 18.03
C SER A 117 -32.57 4.49 18.64
N TRP A 118 -33.88 4.61 18.84
CA TRP A 118 -34.46 5.74 19.56
C TRP A 118 -35.65 5.34 20.41
N GLU A 119 -35.82 6.05 21.52
CA GLU A 119 -36.92 5.91 22.46
C GLU A 119 -37.55 7.29 22.70
N THR A 120 -38.84 7.43 22.39
CA THR A 120 -39.58 8.66 22.66
C THR A 120 -39.96 8.69 24.14
N LEU A 121 -39.40 9.63 24.89
CA LEU A 121 -39.75 9.83 26.30
C LEU A 121 -41.07 10.59 26.43
N ARG A 122 -41.24 11.62 25.61
CA ARG A 122 -42.43 12.49 25.48
C ARG A 122 -42.50 13.02 24.05
N GLU A 123 -43.59 13.68 23.67
CA GLU A 123 -43.69 14.27 22.33
C GLU A 123 -42.55 15.25 22.03
N ASP A 124 -42.10 16.01 23.04
CA ASP A 124 -41.06 17.04 22.98
C ASP A 124 -39.63 16.53 23.23
N SER A 125 -39.47 15.22 23.48
CA SER A 125 -38.17 14.66 23.88
C SER A 125 -37.98 13.19 23.55
N LEU A 126 -36.78 12.85 23.09
CA LEU A 126 -36.39 11.47 22.77
C LEU A 126 -34.94 11.20 23.15
N ILE A 127 -34.61 9.93 23.28
CA ILE A 127 -33.24 9.43 23.44
C ILE A 127 -32.84 8.74 22.15
N LEU A 128 -31.72 9.14 21.57
CA LEU A 128 -31.00 8.37 20.55
C LEU A 128 -29.96 7.50 21.24
N SER A 129 -29.80 6.25 20.82
CA SER A 129 -28.74 5.35 21.28
C SER A 129 -27.98 4.76 20.11
N LEU A 130 -26.65 4.67 20.21
CA LEU A 130 -25.85 3.86 19.29
C LEU A 130 -25.87 2.41 19.76
N GLU A 131 -26.35 1.51 18.90
CA GLU A 131 -26.41 0.07 19.18
C GLU A 131 -25.16 -0.61 18.60
N PRO A 132 -24.25 -1.14 19.44
CA PRO A 132 -23.12 -1.89 18.96
C PRO A 132 -23.56 -3.24 18.38
N TYR A 133 -22.76 -3.80 17.46
CA TYR A 133 -22.96 -5.20 17.08
C TYR A 133 -22.89 -6.10 18.32
N PRO A 134 -23.60 -7.25 18.37
CA PRO A 134 -23.66 -8.11 19.56
C PRO A 134 -22.30 -8.48 20.15
N ARG A 135 -21.29 -8.68 19.29
CA ARG A 135 -19.90 -8.98 19.67
C ARG A 135 -19.20 -7.86 20.44
N TYR A 136 -19.63 -6.61 20.26
CA TYR A 136 -19.08 -5.42 20.91
C TYR A 136 -20.02 -4.86 21.98
N SER A 137 -20.95 -5.68 22.49
CA SER A 137 -21.91 -5.30 23.53
C SER A 137 -21.25 -4.84 24.85
N ALA A 138 -19.97 -5.14 25.06
CA ALA A 138 -19.18 -4.63 26.19
C ALA A 138 -18.76 -3.16 26.04
N MET A 139 -18.96 -2.53 24.87
CA MET A 139 -18.65 -1.11 24.68
C MET A 139 -19.52 -0.21 25.56
N PRO A 140 -19.00 0.95 26.01
CA PRO A 140 -19.81 1.91 26.74
C PRO A 140 -20.96 2.42 25.89
N ALA A 141 -22.15 2.50 26.47
CA ALA A 141 -23.31 3.06 25.81
C ALA A 141 -23.08 4.53 25.42
N SER A 142 -23.55 4.90 24.24
CA SER A 142 -23.55 6.29 23.76
C SER A 142 -24.97 6.70 23.47
N ARG A 143 -25.46 7.70 24.22
CA ARG A 143 -26.83 8.18 24.13
C ARG A 143 -26.88 9.69 24.01
N TRP A 144 -27.85 10.21 23.26
CA TRP A 144 -28.17 11.64 23.21
C TRP A 144 -29.61 11.87 23.60
N ILE A 145 -29.85 12.76 24.56
CA ILE A 145 -31.20 13.28 24.81
C ILE A 145 -31.43 14.46 23.87
N CYS A 146 -32.41 14.34 23.00
CA CYS A 146 -32.91 15.40 22.15
C CYS A 146 -34.16 15.99 22.80
N THR A 147 -34.16 17.31 23.04
CA THR A 147 -35.30 18.05 23.63
C THR A 147 -35.62 19.27 22.78
N SER A 148 -36.89 19.66 22.71
CA SER A 148 -37.37 20.85 22.00
C SER A 148 -38.61 21.41 22.70
N ASP A 149 -39.01 22.63 22.36
CA ASP A 149 -40.28 23.21 22.83
C ASP A 149 -41.49 22.72 21.99
N SER A 150 -41.20 22.12 20.82
CA SER A 150 -42.16 21.46 19.92
C SER A 150 -41.92 19.96 19.83
N PRO A 151 -42.88 19.17 19.33
CA PRO A 151 -42.69 17.75 19.10
C PRO A 151 -41.42 17.44 18.30
N VAL A 152 -40.71 16.37 18.70
CA VAL A 152 -39.50 15.89 18.04
C VAL A 152 -39.83 14.62 17.25
N HIS A 153 -39.54 14.65 15.96
CA HIS A 153 -39.78 13.55 15.03
C HIS A 153 -38.47 12.95 14.54
N VAL A 154 -38.44 11.62 14.36
CA VAL A 154 -37.31 10.90 13.76
C VAL A 154 -37.75 10.27 12.45
N PHE A 155 -36.98 10.52 11.39
CA PHE A 155 -37.16 9.88 10.09
C PHE A 155 -35.95 8.99 9.81
N ALA A 156 -36.19 7.68 9.67
CA ALA A 156 -35.19 6.69 9.25
C ALA A 156 -35.33 6.37 7.76
N ARG A 157 -34.23 5.99 7.10
CA ARG A 157 -34.15 5.85 5.64
C ARG A 157 -34.50 4.43 5.20
N ALA A 158 -35.73 4.01 5.51
CA ALA A 158 -36.31 2.70 5.16
C ALA A 158 -35.59 1.45 5.74
N GLN A 159 -36.40 0.57 6.32
CA GLN A 159 -36.08 -0.59 7.17
C GLN A 159 -35.08 -1.66 6.66
N LYS A 160 -34.43 -1.52 5.50
CA LYS A 160 -33.60 -2.60 4.89
C LYS A 160 -32.20 -2.18 4.45
N GLU A 161 -31.83 -0.91 4.60
CA GLU A 161 -30.44 -0.48 4.53
C GLU A 161 -29.95 -0.29 5.97
N THR A 162 -28.69 -0.65 6.26
CA THR A 162 -28.08 -0.42 7.57
C THR A 162 -27.99 1.08 7.79
N ASP A 163 -29.07 1.66 8.32
CA ASP A 163 -29.26 3.11 8.45
C ASP A 163 -28.16 3.68 9.33
N THR A 164 -27.11 4.15 8.67
CA THR A 164 -25.99 4.84 9.29
C THR A 164 -26.39 6.25 9.72
N TYR A 165 -27.59 6.71 9.31
CA TYR A 165 -28.09 8.05 9.52
C TYR A 165 -29.60 8.05 9.82
N VAL A 166 -30.00 8.90 10.77
CA VAL A 166 -31.39 9.26 11.05
C VAL A 166 -31.55 10.78 10.98
N ILE A 167 -32.74 11.25 10.61
CA ILE A 167 -33.06 12.69 10.62
C ILE A 167 -33.92 13.00 11.83
N VAL A 168 -33.43 13.87 12.70
CA VAL A 168 -34.20 14.41 13.83
C VAL A 168 -34.74 15.78 13.44
N HIS A 169 -36.03 15.98 13.57
CA HIS A 169 -36.72 17.21 13.15
C HIS A 169 -37.64 17.73 14.25
N THR A 170 -37.71 19.04 14.39
CA THR A 170 -38.69 19.73 15.24
C THR A 170 -39.01 21.12 14.69
N ALA A 171 -40.17 21.65 15.07
CA ALA A 171 -40.60 22.99 14.67
C ALA A 171 -39.91 24.11 15.47
N ASP A 172 -39.22 23.81 16.59
CA ASP A 172 -38.46 24.78 17.37
C ASP A 172 -36.96 24.48 17.36
N SER A 173 -36.18 25.06 18.28
CA SER A 173 -34.75 24.75 18.42
C SER A 173 -34.52 23.40 19.10
N LEU A 174 -33.68 22.54 18.51
CA LEU A 174 -33.30 21.26 19.12
C LEU A 174 -32.13 21.45 20.10
N ARG A 175 -32.30 20.99 21.33
CA ARG A 175 -31.24 20.92 22.36
C ARG A 175 -30.78 19.48 22.51
N LEU A 176 -29.48 19.26 22.34
CA LEU A 176 -28.84 17.95 22.45
C LEU A 176 -28.03 17.87 23.74
N THR A 177 -28.34 16.91 24.59
CA THR A 177 -27.57 16.63 25.82
C THR A 177 -26.92 15.27 25.69
N PRO A 178 -25.58 15.20 25.56
CA PRO A 178 -24.89 13.92 25.49
C PRO A 178 -24.91 13.17 26.82
N MET A 179 -25.20 11.87 26.76
CA MET A 179 -25.12 10.92 27.86
C MET A 179 -24.15 9.81 27.47
N TYR A 180 -22.93 9.94 27.95
CA TYR A 180 -21.84 9.01 27.65
C TYR A 180 -21.65 8.08 28.85
N GLY A 181 -21.58 6.77 28.59
CA GLY A 181 -21.09 5.82 29.58
C GLY A 181 -19.61 6.09 29.89
N ASP A 182 -19.18 5.73 31.09
CA ASP A 182 -17.76 5.81 31.45
C ASP A 182 -16.91 4.93 30.54
N SER A 183 -15.67 5.35 30.30
CA SER A 183 -14.72 4.51 29.56
C SER A 183 -14.49 3.19 30.31
N VAL A 184 -14.51 2.09 29.59
CA VAL A 184 -14.34 0.74 30.14
C VAL A 184 -13.04 0.12 29.67
N ARG A 185 -12.40 -0.68 30.52
CA ARG A 185 -11.22 -1.45 30.16
C ARG A 185 -11.65 -2.80 29.57
N LEU A 186 -11.36 -3.02 28.29
CA LEU A 186 -11.68 -4.25 27.57
C LEU A 186 -10.42 -4.99 27.15
N ALA A 187 -10.52 -6.30 26.94
CA ALA A 187 -9.49 -7.04 26.25
C ALA A 187 -9.40 -6.53 24.80
N THR A 188 -8.19 -6.28 24.33
CA THR A 188 -8.00 -5.63 23.02
C THR A 188 -8.56 -6.49 21.88
N LYS A 189 -8.45 -7.83 21.98
CA LYS A 189 -9.04 -8.76 21.01
C LYS A 189 -10.56 -8.62 20.86
N ASP A 190 -11.28 -8.30 21.92
CA ASP A 190 -12.75 -8.23 21.93
C ASP A 190 -13.25 -6.94 21.28
N TYR A 191 -12.40 -5.91 21.22
CA TYR A 191 -12.71 -4.62 20.61
C TYR A 191 -12.16 -4.53 19.18
N LEU A 192 -10.90 -4.89 18.96
CA LEU A 192 -10.18 -4.56 17.73
C LEU A 192 -10.42 -5.54 16.58
N LEU A 193 -10.68 -6.81 16.90
CA LEU A 193 -10.75 -7.89 15.91
C LEU A 193 -12.18 -8.11 15.45
N SER A 194 -12.34 -8.48 14.18
CA SER A 194 -13.58 -8.92 13.54
C SER A 194 -13.70 -10.45 13.48
N GLN A 195 -12.67 -11.19 13.85
CA GLN A 195 -12.65 -12.65 13.90
C GLN A 195 -12.07 -13.13 15.21
N ASP A 196 -12.22 -14.43 15.48
CA ASP A 196 -11.57 -15.06 16.62
C ASP A 196 -10.04 -14.96 16.48
N VAL A 197 -9.37 -14.57 17.57
CA VAL A 197 -7.93 -14.32 17.62
C VAL A 197 -7.09 -15.52 17.21
N ASP A 198 -7.54 -16.75 17.48
CA ASP A 198 -6.80 -17.95 17.13
C ASP A 198 -6.92 -18.28 15.63
N SER A 199 -7.85 -17.63 14.94
CA SER A 199 -8.13 -17.86 13.54
C SER A 199 -7.48 -16.85 12.60
N ILE A 200 -7.15 -15.64 13.08
CA ILE A 200 -6.66 -14.54 12.22
C ILE A 200 -5.32 -14.88 11.56
N GLY A 201 -4.46 -15.62 12.27
CA GLY A 201 -3.12 -15.96 11.77
C GLY A 201 -3.11 -16.89 10.57
N ILE A 202 -4.20 -17.60 10.29
CA ILE A 202 -4.25 -18.70 9.31
C ILE A 202 -5.11 -18.32 8.11
N CYS A 203 -4.60 -18.50 6.90
CA CYS A 203 -5.39 -18.36 5.67
C CYS A 203 -6.48 -19.45 5.62
N PRO A 204 -7.79 -19.11 5.47
CA PRO A 204 -8.87 -20.08 5.51
C PRO A 204 -8.86 -21.02 4.29
N THR A 205 -8.15 -20.65 3.23
CA THR A 205 -8.08 -21.40 1.98
C THR A 205 -7.01 -22.50 2.02
N VAL A 206 -5.75 -22.13 2.31
CA VAL A 206 -4.63 -23.10 2.31
C VAL A 206 -4.24 -23.61 3.69
N ARG A 207 -4.88 -23.10 4.76
CA ARG A 207 -4.59 -23.44 6.17
C ARG A 207 -3.11 -23.28 6.55
N ARG A 208 -2.44 -22.31 5.94
CA ARG A 208 -1.07 -21.89 6.26
C ARG A 208 -1.09 -20.51 6.91
N PRO A 209 -0.11 -20.19 7.76
CA PRO A 209 0.03 -18.84 8.31
C PRO A 209 0.15 -17.78 7.22
N HIS A 210 -0.32 -16.57 7.50
CA HIS A 210 -0.02 -15.42 6.65
C HIS A 210 1.47 -15.09 6.70
N GLU A 211 2.01 -14.58 5.60
CA GLU A 211 3.38 -14.09 5.55
C GLU A 211 3.40 -12.64 6.04
N LEU A 212 4.30 -12.33 6.98
CA LEU A 212 4.47 -11.00 7.56
C LEU A 212 5.90 -10.53 7.25
N ASP A 213 6.03 -9.37 6.60
CA ASP A 213 7.31 -8.74 6.29
C ASP A 213 7.36 -7.35 6.94
N VAL A 214 8.41 -7.04 7.69
CA VAL A 214 8.66 -5.67 8.16
C VAL A 214 9.31 -4.88 7.03
N ASN A 215 8.63 -3.85 6.55
CA ASN A 215 9.17 -2.96 5.53
C ASN A 215 10.11 -1.94 6.18
N VAL A 216 11.35 -1.90 5.70
CA VAL A 216 12.38 -0.97 6.14
C VAL A 216 12.79 -0.05 4.99
N LYS A 217 13.19 1.17 5.33
CA LYS A 217 13.88 2.12 4.48
C LYS A 217 15.33 2.15 4.92
N ILE A 218 16.20 1.70 4.03
CA ILE A 218 17.63 1.68 4.25
C ILE A 218 18.23 2.92 3.59
N THR A 219 18.97 3.71 4.34
CA THR A 219 19.79 4.80 3.81
C THR A 219 21.19 4.26 3.53
N LEU A 220 21.57 4.28 2.26
CA LEU A 220 22.88 3.87 1.77
C LEU A 220 23.73 5.12 1.55
N ASN A 221 24.99 5.07 1.96
CA ASN A 221 25.98 6.08 1.58
C ASN A 221 27.12 5.41 0.81
N GLY A 222 27.59 6.08 -0.23
CA GLY A 222 28.77 5.70 -0.97
C GLY A 222 29.71 6.88 -1.13
N LEU A 223 30.98 6.61 -0.88
CA LEU A 223 32.08 7.53 -1.09
C LEU A 223 33.07 6.88 -2.05
N VAL A 224 33.35 7.54 -3.16
CA VAL A 224 34.42 7.16 -4.08
C VAL A 224 35.44 8.28 -4.10
N ASN A 225 36.62 8.00 -3.57
CA ASN A 225 37.78 8.88 -3.65
C ASN A 225 38.63 8.47 -4.84
N THR A 226 38.81 9.37 -5.79
CA THR A 226 39.69 9.14 -6.95
C THR A 226 40.96 9.96 -6.77
N THR A 227 42.12 9.33 -6.90
CA THR A 227 43.42 10.03 -6.91
C THR A 227 44.07 9.87 -8.28
N VAL A 228 44.52 10.99 -8.87
CA VAL A 228 45.25 10.98 -10.14
C VAL A 228 46.73 10.65 -9.89
N LEU A 229 47.23 9.58 -10.48
CA LEU A 229 48.60 9.11 -10.36
C LEU A 229 49.51 9.79 -11.39
N LYS A 230 50.79 9.95 -11.03
CA LYS A 230 51.80 10.54 -11.92
C LYS A 230 51.98 9.70 -13.19
N SER A 231 52.04 8.38 -13.03
CA SER A 231 52.20 7.38 -14.09
C SER A 231 51.07 6.35 -13.99
N PRO A 232 50.67 5.70 -15.10
CA PRO A 232 49.72 4.61 -15.06
C PRO A 232 50.23 3.48 -14.15
N SER A 233 49.34 2.88 -13.36
CA SER A 233 49.70 1.75 -12.49
C SER A 233 49.51 0.44 -13.25
N SER A 234 50.39 -0.55 -13.08
CA SER A 234 50.11 -1.91 -13.56
C SER A 234 48.99 -2.56 -12.74
N ASP A 235 48.81 -2.12 -11.49
CA ASP A 235 47.79 -2.60 -10.56
C ASP A 235 46.47 -1.84 -10.69
N THR A 236 46.31 -0.94 -11.69
CA THR A 236 44.98 -0.49 -12.10
C THR A 236 44.27 -1.62 -12.82
N VAL A 237 43.89 -2.62 -12.02
CA VAL A 237 42.90 -3.67 -12.29
C VAL A 237 41.79 -3.05 -13.13
N VAL A 238 41.51 -3.68 -14.27
CA VAL A 238 40.33 -3.53 -15.15
C VAL A 238 39.31 -2.57 -14.54
N VAL A 239 39.55 -1.27 -14.72
CA VAL A 239 38.82 -0.26 -13.95
C VAL A 239 37.35 -0.42 -14.28
N ASP A 240 36.56 -0.67 -13.23
CA ASP A 240 35.12 -0.90 -13.33
C ASP A 240 34.50 0.20 -14.20
N THR A 241 33.85 -0.23 -15.29
CA THR A 241 33.17 0.65 -16.26
C THR A 241 32.20 1.61 -15.56
N MET A 242 31.63 1.17 -14.43
CA MET A 242 30.75 1.97 -13.60
C MET A 242 31.46 3.16 -12.96
N LEU A 243 32.64 2.96 -12.37
CA LEU A 243 33.42 4.04 -11.75
C LEU A 243 33.90 5.06 -12.79
N ARG A 244 34.31 4.58 -13.97
CA ARG A 244 34.64 5.46 -15.10
C ARG A 244 33.44 6.34 -15.46
N ARG A 245 32.27 5.71 -15.65
CA ARG A 245 31.04 6.43 -15.97
C ARG A 245 30.64 7.40 -14.87
N LEU A 246 30.86 7.08 -13.60
CA LEU A 246 30.57 7.98 -12.49
C LEU A 246 31.44 9.25 -12.53
N VAL A 247 32.75 9.11 -12.72
CA VAL A 247 33.67 10.24 -12.89
C VAL A 247 33.29 11.08 -14.11
N LEU A 248 33.03 10.44 -15.26
CA LEU A 248 32.61 11.16 -16.47
C LEU A 248 31.28 11.86 -16.28
N ASN A 249 30.34 11.26 -15.55
CA ASN A 249 29.06 11.88 -15.26
C ASN A 249 29.22 13.15 -14.40
N LYS A 250 30.15 13.15 -13.43
CA LYS A 250 30.50 14.36 -12.66
C LYS A 250 31.06 15.46 -13.57
N PHE A 251 32.07 15.14 -14.38
CA PHE A 251 32.67 16.11 -15.32
C PHE A 251 31.66 16.62 -16.34
N ARG A 252 30.77 15.74 -16.81
CA ARG A 252 29.66 16.10 -17.69
C ARG A 252 28.72 17.09 -17.02
N GLY A 253 28.33 16.85 -15.76
CA GLY A 253 27.48 17.75 -14.99
C GLY A 253 28.11 19.14 -14.87
N ASP A 254 29.38 19.20 -14.48
CA ASP A 254 30.14 20.45 -14.38
C ASP A 254 30.23 21.19 -15.73
N ALA A 255 30.53 20.46 -16.82
CA ALA A 255 30.62 21.02 -18.16
C ALA A 255 29.27 21.54 -18.66
N LEU A 256 28.17 20.80 -18.44
CA LEU A 256 26.81 21.24 -18.82
C LEU A 256 26.39 22.49 -18.06
N ALA A 257 26.66 22.55 -16.75
CA ALA A 257 26.36 23.72 -15.92
C ALA A 257 27.07 24.96 -16.47
N ARG A 258 28.36 24.83 -16.82
CA ARG A 258 29.15 25.92 -17.38
C ARG A 258 28.73 26.31 -18.80
N THR A 259 28.38 25.35 -19.65
CA THR A 259 27.77 25.64 -20.97
C THR A 259 26.49 26.44 -20.80
N GLN A 260 25.62 26.04 -19.86
CA GLN A 260 24.36 26.72 -19.63
C GLN A 260 24.56 28.14 -19.08
N GLU A 261 25.55 28.34 -18.21
CA GLU A 261 25.92 29.66 -17.72
C GLU A 261 26.32 30.60 -18.87
N VAL A 262 27.23 30.17 -19.76
CA VAL A 262 27.68 30.97 -20.91
C VAL A 262 26.54 31.25 -21.89
N VAL A 263 25.71 30.24 -22.18
CA VAL A 263 24.53 30.41 -23.04
C VAL A 263 23.54 31.42 -22.46
N ASN A 264 23.35 31.44 -21.14
CA ASN A 264 22.44 32.37 -20.48
C ASN A 264 22.99 33.80 -20.41
N GLN A 265 24.32 33.96 -20.35
CA GLN A 265 24.98 35.27 -20.33
C GLN A 265 25.03 35.92 -21.72
N ASP A 266 25.04 35.14 -22.80
CA ASP A 266 25.08 35.65 -24.17
C ASP A 266 23.65 35.81 -24.74
N THR A 267 23.20 37.06 -24.86
CA THR A 267 21.91 37.42 -25.45
C THR A 267 21.75 36.96 -26.89
N ASN A 268 22.84 36.89 -27.67
CA ASN A 268 22.79 36.45 -29.06
C ASN A 268 22.52 34.95 -29.13
N LEU A 269 23.19 34.14 -28.30
CA LEU A 269 22.93 32.70 -28.20
C LEU A 269 21.52 32.41 -27.72
N THR A 270 21.02 33.21 -26.76
CA THR A 270 19.65 33.08 -26.26
C THR A 270 18.60 33.32 -27.36
N ASN A 271 18.84 34.27 -28.27
CA ASN A 271 17.96 34.54 -29.41
C ASN A 271 18.01 33.46 -30.50
N MET A 272 18.98 32.56 -30.46
CA MET A 272 19.19 31.50 -31.47
C MET A 272 18.73 30.11 -31.02
N LYS A 273 18.03 29.98 -29.88
CA LYS A 273 17.71 28.69 -29.23
C LYS A 273 17.16 27.60 -30.15
N ASP A 274 16.39 27.97 -31.17
CA ASP A 274 15.75 27.01 -32.09
C ASP A 274 16.59 26.71 -33.35
N SER A 275 17.78 27.29 -33.48
CA SER A 275 18.65 27.10 -34.64
C SER A 275 19.52 25.84 -34.51
N LEU A 276 19.71 25.12 -35.62
CA LEU A 276 20.70 24.04 -35.72
C LEU A 276 22.11 24.51 -35.33
N MET A 277 22.47 25.75 -35.68
CA MET A 277 23.76 26.33 -35.28
C MET A 277 23.88 26.45 -33.77
N PHE A 278 22.79 26.79 -33.06
CA PHE A 278 22.81 26.88 -31.61
C PHE A 278 23.09 25.53 -30.94
N ALA A 279 22.48 24.45 -31.45
CA ALA A 279 22.78 23.10 -30.98
C ALA A 279 24.27 22.74 -31.18
N GLN A 280 24.84 23.06 -32.35
CA GLN A 280 26.26 22.83 -32.64
C GLN A 280 27.19 23.65 -31.75
N ILE A 281 26.88 24.93 -31.53
CA ILE A 281 27.65 25.80 -30.63
C ILE A 281 27.57 25.27 -29.20
N LYS A 282 26.39 24.89 -28.73
CA LYS A 282 26.18 24.33 -27.40
C LYS A 282 26.98 23.04 -27.19
N ASP A 283 26.95 22.13 -28.16
CA ASP A 283 27.74 20.89 -28.13
C ASP A 283 29.25 21.18 -28.13
N SER A 284 29.70 22.12 -28.98
CA SER A 284 31.11 22.53 -29.04
C SER A 284 31.60 23.12 -27.71
N LEU A 285 30.82 24.02 -27.11
CA LEU A 285 31.09 24.60 -25.80
C LEU A 285 31.14 23.51 -24.72
N PHE A 286 30.17 22.59 -24.73
CA PHE A 286 30.14 21.46 -23.81
C PHE A 286 31.42 20.61 -23.89
N TYR A 287 31.82 20.18 -25.09
CA TYR A 287 33.05 19.39 -25.24
C TYR A 287 34.30 20.19 -24.86
N SER A 288 34.35 21.49 -25.17
CA SER A 288 35.46 22.36 -24.77
C SER A 288 35.58 22.47 -23.25
N PHE A 289 34.48 22.71 -22.53
CA PHE A 289 34.50 22.76 -21.06
C PHE A 289 34.81 21.39 -20.45
N PHE A 290 34.31 20.31 -21.04
CA PHE A 290 34.59 18.95 -20.61
C PHE A 290 36.09 18.61 -20.74
N ASP A 291 36.69 18.87 -21.89
CA ASP A 291 38.12 18.65 -22.13
C ASP A 291 38.99 19.55 -21.23
N GLY A 292 38.55 20.80 -21.02
CA GLY A 292 39.18 21.73 -20.09
C GLY A 292 39.19 21.15 -18.67
N LYS A 293 38.06 20.60 -18.21
CA LYS A 293 37.95 19.98 -16.89
C LYS A 293 38.88 18.78 -16.72
N ILE A 294 39.02 17.95 -17.76
CA ILE A 294 39.98 16.84 -17.75
C ILE A 294 41.41 17.36 -17.69
N SER A 295 41.74 18.39 -18.46
CA SER A 295 43.08 18.97 -18.54
C SER A 295 43.50 19.69 -17.26
N GLU A 296 42.54 20.16 -16.47
CA GLU A 296 42.79 20.76 -15.15
C GLU A 296 43.30 19.74 -14.12
N LEU A 297 43.08 18.43 -14.33
CA LEU A 297 43.48 17.39 -13.40
C LEU A 297 44.99 17.17 -13.39
N ARG A 298 45.61 17.41 -12.24
CA ARG A 298 47.04 17.24 -11.99
C ARG A 298 47.32 15.96 -11.22
N PRO A 299 48.54 15.40 -11.31
CA PRO A 299 48.96 14.32 -10.43
C PRO A 299 48.78 14.70 -8.95
N LYS A 300 48.21 13.79 -8.18
CA LYS A 300 47.79 13.89 -6.77
C LYS A 300 46.49 14.63 -6.52
N ASP A 301 45.81 15.13 -7.56
CA ASP A 301 44.47 15.67 -7.39
C ASP A 301 43.54 14.58 -6.88
N LYS A 302 42.70 14.97 -5.91
CA LYS A 302 41.69 14.10 -5.29
C LYS A 302 40.31 14.55 -5.73
N LEU A 303 39.54 13.64 -6.29
CA LEU A 303 38.13 13.84 -6.61
C LEU A 303 37.32 13.03 -5.61
N ARG A 304 36.35 13.71 -4.98
CA ARG A 304 35.41 13.09 -4.07
C ARG A 304 34.05 12.98 -4.76
N LEU A 305 33.49 11.78 -4.76
CA LEU A 305 32.17 11.46 -5.31
C LEU A 305 31.35 10.85 -4.19
N GLU A 306 30.23 11.49 -3.87
CA GLU A 306 29.30 11.04 -2.83
C GLU A 306 27.96 10.75 -3.47
N SER A 307 27.29 9.71 -2.99
CA SER A 307 25.90 9.41 -3.31
C SER A 307 25.22 8.87 -2.06
N ASP A 308 24.01 9.36 -1.82
CA ASP A 308 23.07 8.86 -0.83
C ASP A 308 21.82 8.37 -1.55
N GLN A 309 21.34 7.18 -1.17
CA GLN A 309 20.09 6.64 -1.71
C GLN A 309 19.27 5.98 -0.61
N ASN A 310 17.96 6.14 -0.71
CA ASN A 310 17.02 5.44 0.15
C ASN A 310 16.43 4.25 -0.61
N VAL A 311 16.53 3.06 -0.01
CA VAL A 311 15.99 1.82 -0.58
C VAL A 311 14.94 1.25 0.34
N HIS A 312 13.74 1.05 -0.19
CA HIS A 312 12.67 0.34 0.51
C HIS A 312 12.80 -1.17 0.27
N THR A 313 12.86 -1.95 1.34
CA THR A 313 13.01 -3.41 1.28
C THR A 313 12.40 -4.09 2.50
N SER A 314 12.37 -5.43 2.54
CA SER A 314 11.96 -6.19 3.72
C SER A 314 13.14 -6.28 4.71
N SER A 315 12.86 -6.32 6.02
CA SER A 315 13.85 -6.51 7.08
C SER A 315 14.75 -7.70 6.82
N ASP A 316 14.20 -8.78 6.28
CA ASP A 316 14.91 -10.03 6.04
C ASP A 316 15.93 -9.90 4.90
N SER A 317 15.82 -8.83 4.10
CA SER A 317 16.78 -8.51 3.05
C SER A 317 17.96 -7.68 3.55
N ILE A 318 17.95 -7.15 4.78
CA ILE A 318 19.03 -6.32 5.34
C ILE A 318 20.40 -7.05 5.30
N PRO A 319 20.52 -8.33 5.71
CA PRO A 319 21.81 -9.03 5.66
C PRO A 319 22.37 -9.15 4.23
N ALA A 320 21.47 -9.23 3.23
CA ALA A 320 21.86 -9.25 1.82
C ALA A 320 22.32 -7.88 1.28
N TRP A 321 22.14 -6.80 2.05
CA TRP A 321 22.72 -5.48 1.78
C TRP A 321 24.06 -5.32 2.50
N GLU A 322 24.13 -5.59 3.80
CA GLU A 322 25.34 -5.39 4.63
C GLU A 322 26.56 -6.17 4.11
N GLY A 323 26.35 -7.36 3.54
CA GLY A 323 27.42 -8.20 2.99
C GLY A 323 27.71 -8.01 1.49
N ASN A 324 26.97 -7.17 0.78
CA ASN A 324 27.02 -7.11 -0.69
C ASN A 324 27.35 -5.69 -1.21
N THR A 325 28.65 -5.37 -1.19
CA THR A 325 29.18 -4.09 -1.69
C THR A 325 28.79 -3.83 -3.15
N HIS A 326 28.77 -4.85 -4.00
CA HIS A 326 28.35 -4.72 -5.41
C HIS A 326 26.88 -4.31 -5.54
N ARG A 327 25.99 -4.84 -4.68
CA ARG A 327 24.57 -4.46 -4.64
C ARG A 327 24.39 -3.02 -4.17
N ILE A 328 25.07 -2.61 -3.09
CA ILE A 328 25.03 -1.23 -2.59
C ILE A 328 25.57 -0.27 -3.65
N LYS A 329 26.73 -0.60 -4.24
CA LYS A 329 27.35 0.15 -5.34
C LYS A 329 26.38 0.34 -6.49
N ASN A 330 25.73 -0.74 -6.96
CA ASN A 330 24.73 -0.66 -8.02
C ASN A 330 23.54 0.21 -7.64
N ALA A 331 23.01 0.11 -6.42
CA ALA A 331 21.91 0.96 -5.99
C ALA A 331 22.30 2.46 -5.96
N LEU A 332 23.52 2.78 -5.53
CA LEU A 332 23.99 4.15 -5.35
C LEU A 332 24.42 4.83 -6.64
N PHE A 333 25.02 4.09 -7.58
CA PHE A 333 25.67 4.69 -8.75
C PHE A 333 25.29 4.03 -10.07
N ALA A 334 24.26 3.17 -10.13
CA ALA A 334 23.75 2.68 -11.42
C ALA A 334 23.26 3.86 -12.26
N LEU A 335 24.04 4.21 -13.27
CA LEU A 335 23.65 5.21 -14.25
C LEU A 335 22.84 4.53 -15.35
N PRO A 336 21.72 5.14 -15.80
CA PRO A 336 21.00 4.64 -16.96
C PRO A 336 21.93 4.64 -18.20
N PRO A 337 21.68 3.76 -19.19
CA PRO A 337 22.44 3.77 -20.43
C PRO A 337 22.36 5.15 -21.09
N ASP A 338 23.52 5.80 -21.24
CA ASP A 338 23.61 7.14 -21.78
C ASP A 338 24.55 7.17 -23.02
N PRO A 339 24.01 7.42 -24.22
CA PRO A 339 24.81 7.48 -25.45
C PRO A 339 25.91 8.53 -25.42
N LEU A 340 25.69 9.66 -24.72
CA LEU A 340 26.69 10.73 -24.60
C LEU A 340 27.85 10.27 -23.73
N LEU A 341 27.59 9.59 -22.60
CA LEU A 341 28.66 9.00 -21.78
C LEU A 341 29.49 7.99 -22.59
N ASN A 342 28.86 7.20 -23.45
CA ASN A 342 29.59 6.29 -24.35
C ASN A 342 30.48 7.04 -25.33
N LYS A 343 30.02 8.15 -25.91
CA LYS A 343 30.86 9.01 -26.77
C LYS A 343 32.02 9.63 -25.99
N LEU A 344 31.77 10.12 -24.78
CA LEU A 344 32.80 10.70 -23.91
C LEU A 344 33.85 9.67 -23.51
N MET A 345 33.44 8.44 -23.21
CA MET A 345 34.37 7.34 -22.92
C MET A 345 35.35 7.09 -24.07
N MET A 346 34.96 7.29 -25.33
CA MET A 346 35.81 7.02 -26.49
C MET A 346 36.80 8.15 -26.83
N ARG A 347 36.80 9.26 -26.07
CA ARG A 347 37.71 10.38 -26.34
C ARG A 347 39.13 10.06 -25.88
N ASP A 348 40.13 10.50 -26.65
CA ASP A 348 41.54 10.18 -26.40
C ASP A 348 42.01 10.65 -25.02
N ASN A 349 41.71 11.90 -24.65
CA ASN A 349 42.04 12.44 -23.33
C ASN A 349 41.41 11.67 -22.17
N VAL A 350 40.23 11.08 -22.37
CA VAL A 350 39.56 10.22 -21.38
C VAL A 350 40.25 8.85 -21.29
N GLN A 351 40.60 8.27 -22.44
CA GLN A 351 41.34 7.00 -22.51
C GLN A 351 42.73 7.11 -21.89
N GLU A 352 43.39 8.27 -21.98
CA GLU A 352 44.68 8.55 -21.35
C GLU A 352 44.56 8.81 -19.83
N LEU A 353 43.45 9.38 -19.39
CA LEU A 353 43.23 9.74 -17.98
C LEU A 353 42.98 8.50 -17.09
N PHE A 354 42.11 7.58 -17.52
CA PHE A 354 41.65 6.49 -16.65
C PHE A 354 42.74 5.50 -16.20
N PRO A 355 43.74 5.12 -17.01
CA PRO A 355 44.88 4.33 -16.54
C PRO A 355 45.67 4.99 -15.40
N ARG A 356 45.51 6.30 -15.22
CA ARG A 356 46.17 7.10 -14.18
C ARG A 356 45.26 7.33 -12.97
N MET A 357 44.06 6.78 -12.92
CA MET A 357 43.16 6.97 -11.78
C MET A 357 43.21 5.77 -10.84
N SER A 358 43.42 6.03 -9.55
CA SER A 358 43.20 5.07 -8.48
C SER A 358 41.90 5.41 -7.77
N PHE A 359 41.12 4.38 -7.42
CA PHE A 359 39.83 4.51 -6.77
C PHE A 359 39.89 3.85 -5.39
N GLU A 360 39.41 4.56 -4.39
CA GLU A 360 39.14 4.04 -3.06
C GLU A 360 37.64 4.18 -2.83
N GLU A 361 36.99 3.05 -2.58
CA GLU A 361 35.53 2.93 -2.49
C GLU A 361 35.13 2.59 -1.06
N THR A 362 34.17 3.33 -0.50
CA THR A 362 33.55 3.03 0.79
C THR A 362 32.04 3.04 0.61
N TYR A 363 31.40 1.94 0.98
CA TYR A 363 29.96 1.75 0.86
C TYR A 363 29.43 1.25 2.19
N GLU A 364 28.39 1.89 2.71
CA GLU A 364 27.82 1.52 4.00
C GLU A 364 26.30 1.72 4.04
N VAL A 365 25.67 0.89 4.87
CA VAL A 365 24.30 1.07 5.32
C VAL A 365 24.37 1.99 6.55
N VAL A 366 23.86 3.22 6.42
CA VAL A 366 24.00 4.24 7.47
C VAL A 366 22.83 4.22 8.43
N LYS A 367 21.62 3.98 7.89
CA LYS A 367 20.39 4.05 8.66
C LYS A 367 19.40 3.01 8.18
N ILE A 368 18.68 2.41 9.12
CA ILE A 368 17.57 1.50 8.84
C ILE A 368 16.37 2.02 9.61
N ASP A 369 15.40 2.57 8.88
CA ASP A 369 14.15 3.08 9.44
C ASP A 369 13.02 2.09 9.14
N THR A 370 12.27 1.67 10.15
CA THR A 370 11.06 0.88 9.90
C THR A 370 9.95 1.78 9.35
N VAL A 371 9.35 1.40 8.22
CA VAL A 371 8.33 2.19 7.52
C VAL A 371 6.94 1.61 7.72
N GLY A 372 6.83 0.29 7.84
CA GLY A 372 5.54 -0.38 7.97
C GLY A 372 5.64 -1.88 7.88
N LEU A 373 4.52 -2.52 7.56
CA LEU A 373 4.39 -3.96 7.42
C LEU A 373 3.78 -4.31 6.07
N THR A 374 4.19 -5.45 5.51
CA THR A 374 3.45 -6.13 4.46
C THR A 374 2.87 -7.42 5.00
N ILE A 375 1.56 -7.62 4.83
CA ILE A 375 0.86 -8.87 5.17
C ILE A 375 0.42 -9.49 3.85
N LYS A 376 0.83 -10.74 3.58
CA LYS A 376 0.52 -11.44 2.34
C LYS A 376 -0.26 -12.72 2.59
N CYS A 377 -1.20 -12.97 1.69
CA CYS A 377 -1.78 -14.29 1.55
C CYS A 377 -0.70 -15.30 1.12
N PRO A 378 -0.57 -16.48 1.76
CA PRO A 378 0.43 -17.50 1.41
C PRO A 378 0.21 -18.15 0.02
N ILE A 379 -0.87 -17.80 -0.69
CA ILE A 379 -1.16 -18.24 -2.05
C ILE A 379 -0.30 -17.44 -3.05
N LYS A 380 0.70 -18.07 -3.66
CA LYS A 380 1.61 -17.40 -4.60
C LYS A 380 1.02 -17.37 -6.02
N LYS A 381 0.44 -16.24 -6.42
CA LYS A 381 -0.12 -15.83 -7.74
C LYS A 381 -1.12 -16.78 -8.43
N GLU A 382 -0.97 -18.09 -8.35
CA GLU A 382 -1.89 -19.15 -8.79
C GLU A 382 -1.43 -20.46 -8.10
N ASP A 383 -1.89 -20.74 -6.88
CA ASP A 383 -1.66 -22.09 -6.31
C ASP A 383 -2.52 -23.06 -7.12
N GLN A 384 -1.87 -23.83 -7.99
CA GLN A 384 -2.50 -25.00 -8.61
C GLN A 384 -2.80 -25.98 -7.48
N LYS A 385 -4.06 -26.02 -7.00
CA LYS A 385 -4.48 -27.07 -6.08
C LYS A 385 -4.00 -28.42 -6.60
N HIS A 386 -3.23 -29.12 -5.76
CA HIS A 386 -2.90 -30.52 -6.00
C HIS A 386 -4.20 -31.32 -6.13
N ALA A 387 -4.35 -31.96 -7.30
CA ALA A 387 -5.45 -32.84 -7.70
C ALA A 387 -6.85 -32.19 -7.72
N ARG A 388 -7.19 -31.54 -8.83
CA ARG A 388 -8.60 -31.26 -9.15
C ARG A 388 -9.35 -32.58 -9.32
N GLY A 389 -10.53 -32.69 -8.70
CA GLY A 389 -11.46 -33.76 -9.07
C GLY A 389 -11.88 -33.59 -10.53
N PHE A 390 -12.21 -34.69 -11.21
CA PHE A 390 -12.71 -34.69 -12.59
C PHE A 390 -13.85 -33.69 -12.81
N ILE A 391 -14.71 -33.51 -11.80
CA ILE A 391 -15.83 -32.57 -11.77
C ILE A 391 -15.35 -31.11 -11.90
N ASP A 392 -14.34 -30.70 -11.12
CA ASP A 392 -13.82 -29.31 -11.14
C ASP A 392 -13.19 -28.96 -12.48
N ALA A 393 -12.56 -29.97 -13.13
CA ALA A 393 -11.97 -29.83 -14.46
C ALA A 393 -13.04 -29.62 -15.55
N ILE A 394 -14.16 -30.36 -15.48
CA ILE A 394 -15.26 -30.24 -16.45
C ILE A 394 -15.94 -28.88 -16.35
N PHE A 395 -16.19 -28.41 -15.14
CA PHE A 395 -16.94 -27.18 -14.91
C PHE A 395 -16.09 -25.92 -14.91
N GLY A 396 -14.80 -26.02 -15.24
CA GLY A 396 -13.93 -24.87 -15.48
C GLY A 396 -13.80 -23.95 -14.26
N VAL A 397 -13.84 -24.50 -13.04
CA VAL A 397 -13.74 -23.67 -11.84
C VAL A 397 -12.33 -23.07 -11.78
N ASN A 398 -12.28 -21.74 -11.75
CA ASN A 398 -11.03 -20.99 -11.76
C ASN A 398 -10.13 -21.40 -10.57
N MET A 399 -8.82 -21.23 -10.75
CA MET A 399 -7.87 -21.43 -9.64
C MET A 399 -8.23 -20.48 -8.49
N GLU A 400 -8.00 -20.92 -7.25
CA GLU A 400 -8.07 -20.00 -6.11
C GLU A 400 -6.99 -18.94 -6.32
N VAL A 401 -7.44 -17.71 -6.50
CA VAL A 401 -6.58 -16.56 -6.76
C VAL A 401 -6.05 -16.04 -5.43
N ASN A 402 -4.85 -15.47 -5.44
CA ASN A 402 -4.33 -14.73 -4.30
C ASN A 402 -5.38 -13.69 -3.83
N HIS A 403 -5.73 -13.72 -2.54
CA HIS A 403 -6.81 -12.86 -2.02
C HIS A 403 -6.40 -11.39 -1.85
N GLY A 404 -5.10 -11.10 -1.95
CA GLY A 404 -4.49 -9.79 -1.88
C GLY A 404 -3.30 -9.72 -0.93
N GLU A 405 -2.81 -8.50 -0.73
CA GLU A 405 -1.83 -8.14 0.29
C GLU A 405 -2.17 -6.77 0.88
N ILE A 406 -1.73 -6.54 2.12
CA ILE A 406 -1.73 -5.21 2.74
C ILE A 406 -0.29 -4.73 2.74
N LYS A 407 0.01 -3.59 2.12
CA LYS A 407 1.37 -3.04 2.04
C LYS A 407 1.42 -1.65 2.64
N ASN A 408 2.06 -1.51 3.81
CA ASN A 408 2.12 -0.26 4.57
C ASN A 408 0.73 0.35 4.85
N GLY A 409 -0.29 -0.51 5.03
CA GLY A 409 -1.68 -0.10 5.22
C GLY A 409 -2.50 0.04 3.94
N ASP A 410 -1.88 0.03 2.76
CA ASP A 410 -2.59 0.04 1.49
C ASP A 410 -3.14 -1.35 1.17
N LEU A 411 -4.46 -1.47 1.09
CA LEU A 411 -5.15 -2.72 0.74
C LEU A 411 -5.06 -2.94 -0.78
N SER A 412 -4.54 -4.08 -1.22
CA SER A 412 -4.46 -4.36 -2.67
C SER A 412 -5.83 -4.53 -3.34
N TRP A 413 -6.90 -4.69 -2.55
CA TRP A 413 -8.28 -4.89 -3.00
C TRP A 413 -9.19 -3.68 -2.79
N SER A 414 -8.71 -2.58 -2.22
CA SER A 414 -9.51 -1.35 -2.18
C SER A 414 -9.55 -0.75 -3.58
N GLU A 415 -10.76 -0.48 -4.10
CA GLU A 415 -10.98 0.13 -5.43
C GLU A 415 -10.43 1.56 -5.58
N LYS A 416 -9.80 2.12 -4.54
CA LYS A 416 -9.23 3.47 -4.49
C LYS A 416 -7.82 3.59 -5.12
N ARG A 417 -7.59 3.00 -6.29
CA ARG A 417 -6.33 3.24 -7.06
C ARG A 417 -6.56 4.05 -8.31
#